data_AF-S3J5V2-F1
#
_entry.id   AF-S3J5V2-F1
#
_cell.length_a   1.000
_cell.length_b   1.000
_cell.length_c   1.000
_cell.angle_alpha   90.00
_cell.angle_beta   90.00
_cell.angle_gamma   90.00
#
_symmetry.space_group_name_H-M   'P 1'
#
loop_
_entity.id
_entity.type
_entity.pdbx_description
1 polymer ?
#
loop_
_entity_poly.entity_id
_entity_poly.type
_entity_poly.pdbx_seq_one_letter_code
_entity_poly.pdbx_strand_id
1 'polypeptide(L)'
;MIYTERLELIHKSGDVLYPVKVTRKSSGKTAFHLVPFGLDKTDDLVEVEDSSEAIRLVIDEHHSIRCSTLTATITDKKGKRIKRTGIYNINGISIKKYNVR
;
A
#
# COMPACT_ATOMS: atom_id res chain seq x y z
N MET A 1 -0.85 -9.79 7.30
CA MET A 1 -0.19 -8.76 6.46
C MET A 1 1.26 -8.73 6.88
N ILE A 2 2.18 -8.76 5.93
CA ILE A 2 3.62 -8.61 6.20
C ILE A 2 4.03 -7.24 5.69
N TYR A 3 4.50 -6.37 6.58
CA TYR A 3 4.86 -4.99 6.26
C TYR A 3 6.28 -4.92 5.68
N THR A 4 6.53 -3.93 4.85
CA THR A 4 7.90 -3.46 4.57
C THR A 4 8.05 -2.03 5.05
N GLU A 5 9.11 -1.77 5.82
CA GLU A 5 9.45 -0.44 6.33
C GLU A 5 10.47 0.29 5.43
N ARG A 6 10.83 -0.33 4.30
CA ARG A 6 11.75 0.24 3.30
C ARG A 6 11.14 1.38 2.48
N LEU A 7 9.82 1.52 2.53
CA LEU A 7 9.09 2.58 1.86
C LEU A 7 7.96 3.09 2.77
N GLU A 8 7.94 4.40 2.99
CA GLU A 8 6.91 5.10 3.76
C GLU A 8 6.13 6.03 2.84
N LEU A 9 4.81 5.92 2.83
CA LEU A 9 3.91 6.84 2.13
C LEU A 9 3.21 7.72 3.17
N ILE A 10 3.44 9.03 3.12
CA ILE A 10 2.88 9.96 4.09
C ILE A 10 1.57 10.51 3.54
N HIS A 11 0.46 10.04 4.10
CA HIS A 11 -0.87 10.46 3.72
C HIS A 11 -1.12 11.93 4.11
N LYS A 12 -1.99 12.64 3.38
CA LYS A 12 -2.34 14.04 3.66
C LYS A 12 -2.94 14.29 5.05
N SER A 13 -3.43 13.24 5.72
CA SER A 13 -3.89 13.30 7.12
C SER A 13 -2.76 13.26 8.15
N GLY A 14 -1.51 13.03 7.73
CA GLY A 14 -0.37 12.77 8.61
C GLY A 14 -0.13 11.28 8.90
N ASP A 15 -1.00 10.37 8.42
CA ASP A 15 -0.79 8.93 8.59
C ASP A 15 0.43 8.44 7.80
N VAL A 16 1.24 7.59 8.42
CA VAL A 16 2.34 6.88 7.74
C VAL A 16 1.86 5.51 7.29
N LEU A 17 1.88 5.29 5.98
CA LEU A 17 1.45 4.08 5.31
C LEU A 17 2.66 3.27 4.86
N TYR A 18 2.60 1.97 5.09
CA TYR A 18 3.66 1.03 4.71
C TYR A 18 3.09 0.04 3.70
N PRO A 19 3.81 -0.30 2.62
CA PRO A 19 3.39 -1.37 1.73
C PRO A 19 3.26 -2.69 2.48
N VAL A 20 2.26 -3.49 2.10
CA VAL A 20 1.98 -4.77 2.76
C VAL A 20 1.80 -5.90 1.77
N LYS A 21 2.38 -7.05 2.11
CA LYS A 21 1.99 -8.33 1.51
C LYS A 21 0.66 -8.80 2.10
N VAL A 22 -0.21 -9.30 1.25
CA VAL A 22 -1.50 -9.88 1.61
C VAL A 22 -1.49 -11.35 1.20
N THR A 23 -1.91 -12.21 2.13
CA THR A 23 -2.09 -13.64 1.86
C THR A 23 -3.48 -13.86 1.27
N ARG A 24 -3.56 -14.31 0.02
CA ARG A 24 -4.85 -14.71 -0.58
C ARG A 24 -5.31 -16.03 0.05
N LYS A 25 -6.56 -16.05 0.54
CA LYS A 25 -7.13 -17.26 1.17
C LYS A 25 -7.24 -18.44 0.19
N SER A 26 -7.51 -18.17 -1.08
CA SER A 26 -7.73 -19.21 -2.09
C SER A 26 -6.45 -19.91 -2.52
N SER A 27 -5.34 -19.17 -2.66
CA SER A 27 -4.06 -19.72 -3.15
C SER A 27 -3.02 -19.92 -2.03
N GLY A 28 -3.22 -19.35 -0.84
CA GLY A 28 -2.22 -19.31 0.23
C GLY A 28 -1.01 -18.42 -0.08
N LYS A 29 -0.94 -17.84 -1.29
CA LYS A 29 0.19 -17.04 -1.75
C LYS A 29 0.20 -15.68 -1.04
N THR A 30 1.40 -15.25 -0.65
CA THR A 30 1.63 -13.99 0.07
C THR A 30 2.50 -13.06 -0.75
N ALA A 31 1.89 -12.02 -1.33
CA ALA A 31 2.56 -11.09 -2.23
C ALA A 31 2.10 -9.65 -1.99
N PHE A 32 2.91 -8.68 -2.44
CA PHE A 32 2.46 -7.31 -2.61
C PHE A 32 1.44 -7.25 -3.73
N HIS A 33 0.41 -6.45 -3.51
CA HIS A 33 -0.64 -6.21 -4.49
C HIS A 33 -0.42 -4.82 -5.07
N LEU A 34 -0.07 -4.79 -6.35
CA LEU A 34 0.15 -3.57 -7.11
C LEU A 34 -0.92 -3.41 -8.18
N VAL A 35 -1.08 -2.17 -8.65
CA VAL A 35 -1.91 -1.83 -9.81
C VAL A 35 -1.02 -0.98 -10.71
N PRO A 36 -0.79 -1.40 -11.97
CA PRO A 36 0.00 -0.64 -12.91
C PRO A 36 -0.51 0.79 -13.09
N PHE A 37 0.37 1.71 -13.46
CA PHE A 37 -0.02 3.11 -13.62
C PHE A 37 -1.07 3.27 -14.74
N GLY A 38 -2.09 4.09 -14.48
CA GLY A 38 -3.20 4.33 -15.41
C GLY A 38 -4.28 3.24 -15.45
N LEU A 39 -4.11 2.12 -14.74
CA LEU A 39 -5.07 1.02 -14.70
C LEU A 39 -6.05 1.10 -13.52
N ASP A 40 -7.09 0.27 -13.58
CA ASP A 40 -8.15 0.26 -12.59
C ASP A 40 -7.71 -0.44 -11.29
N LYS A 41 -7.94 0.21 -10.15
CA LYS A 41 -7.46 -0.27 -8.85
C LYS A 41 -8.28 -1.40 -8.24
N THR A 42 -9.41 -1.74 -8.85
CA THR A 42 -10.31 -2.81 -8.42
C THR A 42 -10.01 -4.11 -9.15
N ASP A 43 -9.69 -4.04 -10.45
CA ASP A 43 -9.61 -5.23 -11.31
C ASP A 43 -8.18 -5.59 -11.76
N ASP A 44 -7.28 -4.62 -11.94
CA ASP A 44 -5.96 -4.83 -12.57
C ASP A 44 -4.83 -5.13 -11.57
N LEU A 45 -5.07 -6.06 -10.65
CA LEU A 45 -4.16 -6.33 -9.54
C LEU A 45 -3.05 -7.33 -9.92
N VAL A 46 -1.80 -6.88 -9.81
CA VAL A 46 -0.59 -7.69 -10.03
C VAL A 46 0.04 -8.09 -8.69
N GLU A 47 0.54 -9.33 -8.62
CA GLU A 47 1.19 -9.89 -7.43
C GLU A 47 2.72 -9.89 -7.57
N VAL A 48 3.43 -9.28 -6.63
CA VAL A 48 4.90 -9.25 -6.59
C VAL A 48 5.39 -9.71 -5.22
N GLU A 49 6.28 -10.71 -5.18
CA GLU A 49 6.77 -11.26 -3.91
C GLU A 49 8.02 -10.53 -3.40
N ASP A 50 8.92 -10.12 -4.29
CA ASP A 50 10.13 -9.42 -3.88
C ASP A 50 9.85 -7.99 -3.45
N SER A 51 10.48 -7.57 -2.36
CA SER A 51 10.27 -6.23 -1.80
C SER A 51 10.98 -5.15 -2.61
N SER A 52 12.16 -5.44 -3.16
CA SER A 52 12.92 -4.46 -3.93
C SER A 52 12.20 -4.19 -5.25
N GLU A 53 11.72 -5.23 -5.92
CA GLU A 53 10.93 -5.09 -7.15
C GLU A 53 9.62 -4.36 -6.91
N ALA A 54 8.87 -4.69 -5.86
CA ALA A 54 7.64 -3.97 -5.53
C ALA A 54 7.89 -2.47 -5.27
N ILE A 55 9.00 -2.12 -4.61
CA ILE A 55 9.37 -0.72 -4.36
C ILE A 55 9.81 -0.03 -5.66
N ARG A 56 10.63 -0.70 -6.49
CA ARG A 56 11.06 -0.20 -7.80
C ARG A 56 9.86 0.15 -8.67
N LEU A 57 8.89 -0.77 -8.79
CA LEU A 57 7.65 -0.54 -9.55
C LEU A 57 6.84 0.65 -9.04
N VAL A 58 6.82 0.89 -7.73
CA VAL A 58 6.10 2.02 -7.14
C VAL A 58 6.79 3.35 -7.42
N ILE A 59 8.12 3.39 -7.30
CA ILE A 59 8.90 4.63 -7.44
C ILE A 59 9.09 4.97 -8.91
N ASP A 60 9.59 4.02 -9.69
CA ASP A 60 10.06 4.25 -11.05
C ASP A 60 8.94 4.15 -12.07
N GLU A 61 8.00 3.21 -11.87
CA GLU A 61 6.89 2.95 -12.80
C GLU A 61 5.56 3.52 -12.29
N HIS A 62 5.58 4.21 -11.14
CA HIS A 62 4.40 4.84 -10.54
C HIS A 62 3.25 3.85 -10.32
N HIS A 63 3.54 2.58 -10.06
CA HIS A 63 2.50 1.63 -9.69
C HIS A 63 1.86 2.03 -8.37
N SER A 64 0.55 1.81 -8.27
CA SER A 64 -0.11 1.91 -6.98
C SER A 64 0.10 0.62 -6.19
N ILE A 65 0.26 0.71 -4.88
CA ILE A 65 0.52 -0.46 -4.02
C ILE A 65 -0.39 -0.47 -2.80
N ARG A 66 -0.81 -1.68 -2.39
CA ARG A 66 -1.56 -1.89 -1.15
C ARG A 66 -0.69 -1.49 0.06
N CYS A 67 -1.17 -0.52 0.82
CA CYS A 67 -0.54 -0.08 2.07
C CYS A 67 -1.50 -0.15 3.26
N SER A 68 -0.91 -0.16 4.45
CA SER A 68 -1.63 -0.05 5.72
C SER A 68 -0.82 0.70 6.76
N THR A 69 -1.48 1.33 7.73
CA THR A 69 -0.81 1.86 8.93
C THR A 69 -0.41 0.71 9.86
N LEU A 70 0.68 0.87 10.62
CA LEU A 70 1.09 -0.12 11.61
C LEU A 70 0.08 -0.24 12.76
N THR A 71 -0.54 0.87 13.15
CA THR A 71 -1.51 0.97 14.23
C THR A 71 -2.83 1.57 13.75
N ALA A 72 -3.86 1.53 14.60
CA ALA A 72 -5.18 2.07 14.29
C ALA A 72 -5.19 3.61 14.39
N THR A 73 -5.30 4.29 13.25
CA THR A 73 -5.22 5.76 13.17
C THR A 73 -6.51 6.44 12.73
N ILE A 74 -7.48 5.71 12.18
CA ILE A 74 -8.76 6.28 11.74
C ILE A 74 -9.92 5.72 12.56
N THR A 75 -10.98 6.51 12.72
CA THR A 75 -12.23 6.08 13.37
C THR A 75 -13.23 5.65 12.31
N ASP A 76 -13.78 4.44 12.45
CA ASP A 76 -14.83 3.94 11.56
C ASP A 76 -16.19 4.57 11.86
N LYS A 77 -17.21 4.25 11.04
CA LYS A 77 -18.58 4.76 11.20
C LYS A 77 -19.24 4.34 12.54
N LYS A 78 -18.68 3.36 13.25
CA LYS A 78 -19.16 2.84 14.53
C LYS A 78 -18.34 3.39 15.71
N GLY A 79 -17.45 4.37 15.49
CA GLY A 79 -16.62 4.95 16.54
C GLY A 79 -15.39 4.12 16.91
N LYS A 80 -15.11 3.01 16.21
CA LYS A 80 -13.98 2.14 16.50
C LYS A 80 -12.73 2.63 15.78
N ARG A 81 -11.59 2.68 16.49
CA ARG A 81 -10.29 2.91 15.86
C ARG A 81 -9.87 1.70 15.03
N ILE A 82 -9.57 1.93 13.75
CA ILE A 82 -9.10 0.92 12.79
C ILE A 82 -7.84 1.40 12.06
N LYS A 83 -7.12 0.48 11.43
CA LYS A 83 -5.98 0.79 10.56
C LYS A 83 -6.48 1.43 9.26
N ARG A 84 -5.80 2.47 8.78
CA ARG A 84 -6.00 2.93 7.40
C ARG A 84 -5.40 1.89 6.48
N THR A 85 -6.15 1.45 5.48
CA THR A 85 -5.72 0.47 4.49
C THR A 85 -6.27 0.87 3.13
N GLY A 86 -5.49 0.70 2.06
CA GLY A 86 -5.89 1.11 0.71
C GLY A 86 -4.79 0.88 -0.32
N ILE A 87 -5.10 1.08 -1.59
CA ILE A 87 -4.12 1.09 -2.68
C ILE A 87 -3.74 2.54 -2.95
N TYR A 88 -2.45 2.86 -2.77
CA TYR A 88 -1.93 4.21 -2.84
C TYR A 88 -0.85 4.33 -3.90
N ASN A 89 -0.79 5.50 -4.52
CA ASN A 89 0.22 5.87 -5.49
C ASN A 89 1.05 7.01 -4.88
N ILE A 90 2.38 7.01 -5.08
CA ILE A 90 3.27 8.05 -4.54
C ILE A 90 2.95 9.46 -5.07
N ASN A 91 2.39 9.55 -6.28
CA ASN A 91 1.93 10.79 -6.93
C ASN A 91 0.40 10.97 -6.80
N GLY A 92 -0.28 10.10 -6.05
CA GLY A 92 -1.72 10.19 -5.82
C GLY A 92 -2.06 11.36 -4.89
N ILE A 93 -3.22 12.00 -5.11
CA ILE A 93 -3.74 13.15 -4.33
C ILE A 93 -3.74 12.93 -2.80
N SER A 94 -3.83 11.68 -2.37
CA SER A 94 -3.86 11.31 -0.95
C SER A 94 -2.48 11.27 -0.29
N ILE A 95 -1.39 11.23 -1.06
CA ILE A 95 -0.01 11.13 -0.56
C ILE A 95 0.67 12.48 -0.71
N LYS A 96 1.25 12.98 0.39
CA LYS A 96 1.96 14.26 0.45
C LYS A 96 3.44 14.11 0.09
N LYS A 97 4.06 13.01 0.52
CA LYS A 97 5.46 12.67 0.26
C LYS A 97 5.69 11.18 0.53
N TYR A 98 6.85 10.68 0.11
CA TYR A 98 7.32 9.35 0.49
C TYR A 98 8.78 9.39 0.94
N ASN A 99 9.20 8.38 1.71
CA ASN A 99 10.60 8.17 2.10
C ASN A 99 11.03 6.75 1.74
N VAL A 100 12.28 6.58 1.29
CA VAL A 100 12.89 5.27 1.06
C VAL A 100 13.98 5.05 2.11
N ARG A 101 14.07 3.83 2.66
CA ARG A 101 15.06 3.44 3.68
C ARG A 101 15.92 2.27 3.21
#